data_AF-A0A2H3AJ41-F1
#
_entry.id   AF-A0A2H3AJ41-F1
#
_cell.length_a   1.000
_cell.length_b   1.000
_cell.length_c   1.000
_cell.angle_alpha   90.00
_cell.angle_beta   90.00
_cell.angle_gamma   90.00
#
_symmetry.space_group_name_H-M   'P 1'
#
loop_
_entity.id
_entity.type
_entity.pdbx_description
1 polymer ?
#
loop_
_entity_poly.entity_id
_entity_poly.type
_entity_poly.pdbx_seq_one_letter_code
_entity_poly.pdbx_strand_id
1 'polypeptide(L)'
;MLLILKDTDPLGMIRFSWASFGATSVVALFMASVYMTHALVSPFFPPHLVSLFQLLQQQTGLIVSGSKALGFILRTTFTGSDIDLYVNFKHYHLIVLFMIMAGYG
;
A
#
# COMPACT_ATOMS: atom_id res chain seq x y z
N MET A 1 -2.91 19.67 11.42
CA MET A 1 -1.56 19.08 11.38
C MET A 1 -1.30 18.40 12.72
N LEU A 2 -1.42 17.06 12.80
CA LEU A 2 -1.13 16.27 14.01
C LEU A 2 0.32 15.81 13.98
N LEU A 3 1.24 16.71 14.36
CA LEU A 3 2.68 16.48 14.28
C LEU A 3 3.12 15.18 14.98
N ILE A 4 2.49 14.86 16.11
CA ILE A 4 2.81 13.67 16.92
C ILE A 4 2.64 12.36 16.13
N LEU A 5 1.60 12.24 15.29
CA LEU A 5 1.34 11.00 14.55
C LEU A 5 2.32 10.79 13.40
N LYS A 6 2.88 11.86 12.84
CA LYS A 6 3.81 11.79 11.72
C LYS A 6 5.06 10.98 12.07
N ASP A 7 5.59 11.21 13.26
CA ASP A 7 6.85 10.63 13.72
C ASP A 7 6.64 9.36 14.59
N THR A 8 5.39 8.92 14.77
CA THR A 8 5.05 7.71 15.53
C THR A 8 4.91 6.49 14.61
N ASP A 9 5.52 5.37 14.92
CA ASP A 9 5.38 4.14 14.13
C ASP A 9 3.92 3.62 14.10
N PRO A 10 3.53 2.76 13.13
CA PRO A 10 2.16 2.25 13.03
C PRO A 10 1.62 1.63 14.33
N LEU A 11 2.44 0.89 15.07
CA LEU A 11 2.03 0.27 16.32
C LEU A 11 1.82 1.31 17.42
N GLY A 12 2.70 2.31 17.51
CA GLY A 12 2.54 3.45 18.40
C GLY A 12 1.25 4.23 18.14
N MET A 13 0.88 4.42 16.87
CA MET A 13 -0.38 5.08 16.50
C MET A 13 -1.61 4.28 16.94
N ILE A 14 -1.60 2.96 16.73
CA ILE A 14 -2.68 2.07 17.20
C ILE A 14 -2.80 2.14 18.73
N ARG A 15 -1.68 2.11 19.45
CA ARG A 15 -1.69 2.23 20.92
C ARG A 15 -2.23 3.59 21.38
N PHE A 16 -1.85 4.67 20.70
CA PHE A 16 -2.40 6.00 20.99
C PHE A 16 -3.91 6.06 20.77
N SER A 17 -4.42 5.35 19.76
CA SER A 17 -5.85 5.28 19.47
C SER A 17 -6.66 4.78 20.67
N TRP A 18 -6.10 3.90 21.50
CA TRP A 18 -6.76 3.35 22.69
C TRP A 18 -6.93 4.35 23.84
N ALA A 19 -6.29 5.52 23.80
CA ALA A 19 -6.38 6.51 24.87
C ALA A 19 -7.78 7.12 25.00
N SER A 20 -8.51 7.29 23.89
CA SER A 20 -9.87 7.84 23.88
C SER A 20 -10.56 7.66 22.53
N PHE A 21 -11.88 7.87 22.48
CA PHE A 21 -12.63 7.94 21.22
C PHE A 21 -12.07 9.02 20.28
N GLY A 22 -11.74 10.20 20.82
CA GLY A 22 -11.14 11.29 20.04
C GLY A 22 -9.79 10.89 19.44
N ALA A 23 -8.94 10.19 20.20
CA ALA A 23 -7.67 9.67 19.70
C ALA A 23 -7.89 8.62 18.60
N THR A 24 -8.88 7.73 18.76
CA THR A 24 -9.27 6.76 17.73
C THR A 24 -9.69 7.45 16.43
N SER A 25 -10.57 8.45 16.49
CA SER A 25 -11.02 9.18 15.28
C SER A 25 -9.86 9.89 14.59
N VAL A 26 -8.97 10.51 15.38
CA VAL A 26 -7.77 11.20 14.90
C VAL A 26 -6.80 10.23 14.20
N VAL A 27 -6.55 9.05 14.78
CA VAL A 27 -5.71 8.02 14.16
C VAL A 27 -6.35 7.49 12.88
N ALA A 28 -7.66 7.22 12.88
CA ALA A 28 -8.36 6.72 11.69
C ALA A 28 -8.26 7.69 10.51
N LEU A 29 -8.50 9.00 10.75
CA LEU A 29 -8.35 10.04 9.74
C LEU A 29 -6.90 10.14 9.23
N PHE A 30 -5.93 10.09 10.14
CA PHE A 30 -4.51 10.12 9.77
C PHE A 30 -4.14 8.91 8.90
N MET A 31 -4.47 7.69 9.34
CA MET A 31 -4.19 6.45 8.61
C MET A 31 -4.79 6.48 7.20
N ALA A 32 -6.05 6.92 7.07
CA ALA A 32 -6.72 7.03 5.77
C ALA A 32 -6.04 8.02 4.82
N SER A 33 -5.35 9.04 5.34
CA SER A 33 -4.65 10.04 4.52
C SER A 33 -3.23 9.63 4.12
N VAL A 34 -2.53 8.82 4.92
CA VAL A 34 -1.12 8.48 4.67
C VAL A 34 -0.91 7.07 4.11
N TYR A 35 -1.83 6.14 4.36
CA TYR A 35 -1.75 4.76 3.88
C TYR A 35 -2.69 4.49 2.71
N MET A 36 -2.54 5.26 1.63
CA MET A 36 -3.33 5.10 0.42
C MET A 36 -2.68 4.06 -0.51
N THR A 37 -3.23 2.85 -0.56
CA THR A 37 -2.71 1.76 -1.42
C THR A 37 -2.77 2.09 -2.91
N HIS A 38 -3.74 2.92 -3.34
CA HIS A 38 -3.79 3.42 -4.72
C HIS A 38 -2.54 4.24 -5.07
N ALA A 39 -2.10 5.12 -4.17
CA ALA A 39 -0.91 5.95 -4.38
C ALA A 39 0.39 5.13 -4.34
N LEU A 40 0.40 4.01 -3.61
CA LEU A 40 1.53 3.07 -3.58
C LEU A 40 1.80 2.46 -4.95
N VAL A 41 0.75 2.11 -5.69
CA VAL A 41 0.86 1.34 -6.95
C VAL A 41 0.72 2.19 -8.21
N SER A 42 0.13 3.39 -8.11
CA SER A 42 -0.08 4.29 -9.25
C SER A 42 1.18 4.67 -10.04
N PRO A 43 2.41 4.71 -9.47
CA PRO A 43 3.61 4.96 -10.27
C PRO A 43 3.99 3.82 -11.22
N PHE A 44 3.48 2.60 -11.00
CA PHE A 44 3.85 1.39 -11.76
C PHE A 44 2.85 1.03 -12.83
N PHE A 45 1.61 1.52 -12.72
CA PHE A 45 0.53 1.10 -13.59
C PHE A 45 -0.19 2.30 -14.20
N PRO A 46 -0.64 2.21 -15.47
CA PRO A 46 -1.56 3.17 -16.06
C PRO A 46 -2.76 3.44 -15.13
N PRO A 47 -3.29 4.68 -15.04
CA PRO A 47 -4.35 5.03 -14.10
C PRO A 47 -5.60 4.13 -14.16
N HIS A 48 -5.96 3.66 -15.36
CA HIS A 48 -7.11 2.78 -15.57
C HIS A 48 -6.89 1.33 -15.08
N LEU A 49 -5.64 0.91 -14.83
CA LEU A 49 -5.30 -0.43 -14.33
C LEU A 49 -5.08 -0.46 -12.82
N VAL A 50 -4.97 0.68 -12.13
CA VAL A 50 -4.72 0.70 -10.69
C VAL A 50 -5.84 0.03 -9.90
N SER A 51 -7.10 0.37 -10.20
CA SER A 51 -8.26 -0.28 -9.56
C SER A 51 -8.35 -1.77 -9.90
N LEU A 52 -7.93 -2.15 -11.11
CA LEU A 52 -7.88 -3.56 -11.52
C LEU A 52 -6.79 -4.33 -10.77
N PHE A 53 -5.64 -3.71 -10.52
CA PHE A 53 -4.60 -4.29 -9.68
C PHE A 53 -5.11 -4.56 -8.26
N GLN A 54 -5.82 -3.61 -7.65
CA GLN A 54 -6.41 -3.81 -6.33
C GLN A 54 -7.44 -4.94 -6.29
N LEU A 55 -8.27 -5.06 -7.34
CA LEU A 55 -9.18 -6.19 -7.50
C LEU A 55 -8.41 -7.52 -7.60
N LEU A 56 -7.33 -7.54 -8.39
CA LEU A 56 -6.46 -8.71 -8.53
C LEU A 56 -5.84 -9.10 -7.18
N GLN A 57 -5.41 -8.14 -6.36
CA GLN A 57 -4.94 -8.38 -5.00
C GLN A 57 -6.00 -9.05 -4.12
N GLN A 58 -7.22 -8.51 -4.11
CA GLN A 58 -8.33 -9.06 -3.33
C GLN A 58 -8.68 -10.49 -3.75
N GLN A 59 -8.64 -10.80 -5.05
CA GLN A 59 -9.04 -12.11 -5.58
C GLN A 59 -7.95 -13.18 -5.44
N THR A 60 -6.67 -12.80 -5.52
CA THR A 60 -5.56 -13.77 -5.65
C THR A 60 -4.65 -13.85 -4.43
N GLY A 61 -4.73 -12.89 -3.52
CA GLY A 61 -3.79 -12.73 -2.42
C GLY A 61 -2.43 -12.15 -2.86
N LEU A 62 -2.39 -11.44 -4.00
CA LEU A 62 -1.19 -10.73 -4.48
C LEU A 62 -0.76 -9.63 -3.49
N ILE A 63 0.50 -9.67 -3.07
CA ILE A 63 1.06 -8.75 -2.08
C ILE A 63 2.19 -7.94 -2.71
N VAL A 64 2.15 -6.61 -2.54
CA VAL A 64 3.30 -5.74 -2.83
C VAL A 64 4.33 -5.93 -1.72
N SER A 65 5.60 -6.07 -2.12
CA SER A 65 6.71 -6.38 -1.22
C SER A 65 7.88 -5.40 -1.40
N GLY A 66 9.02 -5.79 -0.84
CA GLY A 66 10.30 -5.13 -0.99
C GLY A 66 10.28 -3.67 -0.53
N SER A 67 11.05 -2.86 -1.23
CA SER A 67 11.33 -1.48 -0.83
C SER A 67 10.07 -0.60 -0.88
N LYS A 68 9.10 -0.88 -1.76
CA LYS A 68 7.81 -0.16 -1.78
C LYS A 68 6.93 -0.47 -0.59
N ALA A 69 6.78 -1.74 -0.24
CA ALA A 69 6.01 -2.12 0.93
C ALA A 69 6.64 -1.54 2.21
N LEU A 70 7.97 -1.59 2.32
CA LEU A 70 8.69 -1.00 3.44
C LEU A 70 8.51 0.53 3.48
N GLY A 71 8.63 1.20 2.33
CA GLY A 71 8.44 2.65 2.21
C GLY A 71 7.03 3.08 2.62
N PHE A 72 6.02 2.30 2.25
CA PHE A 72 4.63 2.50 2.68
C PHE A 72 4.49 2.46 4.21
N ILE A 73 5.00 1.41 4.85
CA ILE A 73 4.89 1.21 6.31
C ILE A 73 5.67 2.27 7.08
N LEU A 74 6.90 2.56 6.65
CA LEU A 74 7.77 3.55 7.27
C LEU A 74 7.40 5.00 6.90
N ARG A 75 6.46 5.18 5.98
CA ARG A 75 6.07 6.49 5.41
C ARG A 75 7.29 7.25 4.87
N THR A 76 8.16 6.53 4.15
CA THR A 76 9.37 7.07 3.51
C THR A 76 9.41 6.70 2.03
N THR A 77 10.17 7.46 1.25
CA THR A 77 10.34 7.21 -0.19
C THR A 77 11.74 6.68 -0.46
N PHE A 78 11.81 5.48 -1.01
CA PHE A 78 13.04 4.93 -1.59
C PHE A 78 13.08 5.34 -3.07
N THR A 79 13.99 6.25 -3.42
CA THR A 79 14.18 6.73 -4.80
C THR A 79 14.67 5.60 -5.70
N GLY A 80 14.18 5.55 -6.95
CA GLY A 80 14.55 4.51 -7.92
C GLY A 80 14.04 3.10 -7.61
N SER A 81 13.24 2.94 -6.55
CA SER A 81 12.67 1.65 -6.15
C SER A 81 11.65 1.17 -7.20
N ASP A 82 11.74 -0.11 -7.53
CA ASP A 82 10.87 -0.91 -8.40
C ASP A 82 9.65 -1.45 -7.64
N ILE A 83 8.85 -2.32 -8.26
CA ILE A 83 7.71 -2.98 -7.61
C ILE A 83 7.96 -4.49 -7.48
N ASP A 84 8.07 -4.95 -6.24
CA ASP A 84 8.19 -6.38 -5.94
C ASP A 84 6.82 -6.97 -5.62
N LEU A 85 6.53 -8.15 -6.18
CA LEU A 85 5.23 -8.81 -6.04
C LEU A 85 5.40 -10.24 -5.51
N TYR A 86 4.78 -10.55 -4.37
CA TYR A 86 4.58 -11.92 -3.93
C TYR A 86 3.28 -12.46 -4.53
N VAL A 87 3.42 -13.49 -5.37
CA VAL A 87 2.33 -14.07 -6.14
C VAL A 87 2.01 -15.47 -5.60
N ASN A 88 0.73 -15.74 -5.34
CA ASN A 88 0.29 -17.12 -5.17
C ASN A 88 0.39 -17.84 -6.53
N PHE A 89 1.27 -18.84 -6.62
CA PHE A 89 1.59 -19.52 -7.88
C PHE A 89 0.37 -20.08 -8.60
N LYS A 90 -0.69 -20.48 -7.87
CA LYS A 90 -1.97 -20.94 -8.46
C LYS A 90 -2.59 -19.90 -9.41
N HIS A 91 -2.37 -18.61 -9.15
CA HIS A 91 -2.94 -17.51 -9.93
C HIS A 91 -1.92 -16.85 -10.86
N TYR A 92 -0.68 -17.35 -10.95
CA TYR A 92 0.44 -16.71 -11.66
C TYR A 92 0.08 -16.23 -13.08
N HIS A 93 -0.66 -17.05 -13.83
CA HIS A 93 -1.10 -16.73 -15.19
C HIS A 93 -1.93 -15.44 -15.27
N LEU A 94 -2.81 -15.18 -14.29
CA LEU A 94 -3.61 -13.94 -14.22
C LEU A 94 -2.72 -12.73 -13.94
N ILE A 95 -1.73 -12.90 -13.06
CA ILE A 95 -0.77 -11.83 -12.73
C ILE A 95 0.09 -11.51 -13.95
N VAL A 96 0.61 -12.52 -14.66
CA VAL A 96 1.38 -12.30 -15.89
C VAL A 96 0.56 -11.57 -16.94
N LEU A 97 -0.69 -11.98 -17.16
CA LEU A 97 -1.58 -11.32 -18.11
C LEU A 97 -1.80 -9.84 -17.73
N PHE A 98 -2.00 -9.56 -16.44
CA PHE A 98 -2.09 -8.18 -15.95
C PHE A 98 -0.79 -7.40 -16.20
N MET A 99 0.38 -7.99 -15.93
CA MET A 99 1.67 -7.32 -16.13
C MET A 99 1.91 -6.99 -17.61
N ILE A 100 1.56 -7.90 -18.53
CA ILE A 100 1.60 -7.66 -19.98
C ILE A 100 0.66 -6.51 -20.37
N MET A 101 -0.57 -6.51 -19.86
CA MET A 101 -1.54 -5.43 -20.09
C MET A 101 -1.04 -4.08 -19.57
N ALA A 102 -0.28 -4.09 -18.48
CA ALA A 102 0.36 -2.91 -17.91
C ALA A 102 1.64 -2.48 -18.66
N GLY A 103 2.10 -3.23 -19.66
CA GLY A 103 3.25 -2.90 -20.51
C GLY A 103 4.57 -3.54 -20.09
N TYR A 104 4.55 -4.50 -19.17
CA TYR A 104 5.72 -5.28 -18.77
C TYR A 104 5.83 -6.54 -19.64
N GLY A 105 7.00 -6.79 -20.24
CA GLY A 105 7.26 -7.92 -21.14
C GLY A 105 8.65 -8.50 -20.96
#